data_AF-A0A9Q9M8U2-F1
#
_entry.id   AF-A0A9Q9M8U2-F1
#
_cell.length_a   1.000
_cell.length_b   1.000
_cell.length_c   1.000
_cell.angle_alpha   90.00
_cell.angle_beta   90.00
_cell.angle_gamma   90.00
#
_symmetry.space_group_name_H-M   'P 1'
#
loop_
_entity.id
_entity.type
_entity.pdbx_description
1 polymer ?
#
loop_
_entity_poly.entity_id
_entity_poly.type
_entity_poly.pdbx_seq_one_letter_code
_entity_poly.pdbx_strand_id
1 'polypeptide(L)'
;MATVLLLAATMEESGVELRDVVSLLRRPAAVFAVEVLVEGFERALPQLVEATAFMPFGPYVGMAADFTFVDEIWRWVEGETKRVFLQIPVARTDRPSRSSMRRQLLWAVAHGSPVLAVSETDQGVPDQIDLTCDVRLSGSGIDTILITDLLEAVYGSGTVSYHAGSIAEIDAGALTLDDLAIAIRPGRPLLASIDALAGLADHNREDRDGEKERDTTASARRLIMQSPTDRARQTSQERTADGDALSSSTDKRKGGSKGSKRQGDPIWRC
;
A
#
# COMPACT_ATOMS: atom_id res chain seq x y z
N MET A 1 12.68 -9.08 -12.84
CA MET A 1 12.16 -9.85 -14.00
C MET A 1 10.74 -10.31 -13.75
N ALA A 2 10.45 -11.04 -12.66
CA ALA A 2 9.09 -11.46 -12.30
C ALA A 2 8.06 -10.30 -12.31
N THR A 3 8.38 -9.16 -11.69
CA THR A 3 7.50 -7.97 -11.71
C THR A 3 7.20 -7.44 -13.11
N VAL A 4 8.16 -7.53 -14.04
CA VAL A 4 7.98 -7.07 -15.44
C VAL A 4 7.04 -8.01 -16.18
N LEU A 5 7.26 -9.32 -16.06
CA LEU A 5 6.39 -10.33 -16.67
C LEU A 5 4.97 -10.25 -16.09
N LEU A 6 4.86 -10.07 -14.77
CA LEU A 6 3.58 -9.92 -14.09
C LEU A 6 2.85 -8.65 -14.53
N LEU A 7 3.56 -7.52 -14.69
CA LEU A 7 2.99 -6.30 -15.26
C LEU A 7 2.52 -6.50 -16.71
N ALA A 8 3.31 -7.21 -17.53
CA ALA A 8 2.94 -7.52 -18.91
C ALA A 8 1.69 -8.40 -19.00
N ALA A 9 1.61 -9.47 -18.18
CA ALA A 9 0.42 -10.31 -18.07
C ALA A 9 -0.80 -9.51 -17.60
N THR A 10 -0.62 -8.65 -16.59
CA THR A 10 -1.68 -7.74 -16.09
C THR A 10 -2.20 -6.82 -17.20
N MET A 11 -1.30 -6.28 -18.03
CA MET A 11 -1.68 -5.43 -19.17
C MET A 11 -2.47 -6.22 -20.22
N GLU A 12 -2.06 -7.43 -20.53
CA GLU A 12 -2.75 -8.32 -21.45
C GLU A 12 -4.15 -8.69 -20.94
N GLU A 13 -4.27 -9.10 -19.68
CA GLU A 13 -5.55 -9.42 -19.02
C GLU A 13 -6.50 -8.20 -18.97
N SER A 14 -5.94 -7.00 -18.79
CA SER A 14 -6.71 -5.75 -18.77
C SER A 14 -7.06 -5.22 -20.16
N GLY A 15 -6.54 -5.84 -21.23
CA GLY A 15 -6.71 -5.36 -22.60
C GLY A 15 -6.05 -4.00 -22.87
N VAL A 16 -5.00 -3.64 -22.11
CA VAL A 16 -4.29 -2.37 -22.23
C VAL A 16 -2.99 -2.57 -23.00
N GLU A 17 -2.86 -1.91 -24.14
CA GLU A 17 -1.63 -2.01 -24.93
C GLU A 17 -0.49 -1.18 -24.32
N LEU A 18 0.76 -1.64 -24.51
CA LEU A 18 1.95 -0.87 -24.13
C LEU A 18 1.97 0.54 -24.74
N ARG A 19 1.45 0.67 -25.96
CA ARG A 19 1.34 1.97 -26.64
C ARG A 19 0.49 2.96 -25.83
N ASP A 20 -0.61 2.50 -25.25
CA ASP A 20 -1.52 3.34 -24.48
C ASP A 20 -0.88 3.77 -23.18
N VAL A 21 -0.23 2.85 -22.46
CA VAL A 21 0.55 3.15 -21.26
C VAL A 21 1.65 4.18 -21.56
N VAL A 22 2.42 3.98 -22.62
CA VAL A 22 3.47 4.94 -23.04
C VAL A 22 2.86 6.29 -23.42
N SER A 23 1.68 6.31 -24.04
CA SER A 23 0.99 7.56 -24.38
C SER A 23 0.53 8.32 -23.13
N LEU A 24 0.08 7.60 -22.09
CA LEU A 24 -0.35 8.16 -20.82
C LEU A 24 0.83 8.69 -20.01
N LEU A 25 1.97 7.98 -19.99
CA LEU A 25 3.19 8.42 -19.33
C LEU A 25 3.74 9.75 -19.88
N ARG A 26 3.39 10.11 -21.13
CA ARG A 26 3.73 11.41 -21.72
C ARG A 26 2.83 12.55 -21.25
N ARG A 27 1.63 12.25 -20.76
CA ARG A 27 0.67 13.25 -20.31
C ARG A 27 1.09 13.79 -18.94
N PRO A 28 0.86 15.08 -18.65
CA PRO A 28 1.03 15.59 -17.31
C PRO A 28 0.00 14.95 -16.38
N ALA A 29 0.44 14.55 -15.18
CA ALA A 29 -0.41 14.06 -14.10
C ALA A 29 -1.32 12.85 -14.41
N ALA A 30 -0.86 11.94 -15.28
CA ALA A 30 -1.58 10.69 -15.52
C ALA A 30 -1.69 9.85 -14.24
N VAL A 31 -2.88 9.27 -14.01
CA VAL A 31 -3.21 8.47 -12.82
C VAL A 31 -3.33 6.99 -13.23
N PHE A 32 -2.45 6.16 -12.67
CA PHE A 32 -2.40 4.72 -12.89
C PHE A 32 -2.90 3.98 -11.65
N ALA A 33 -3.81 3.05 -11.83
CA ALA A 33 -4.24 2.09 -10.82
C ALA A 33 -3.81 0.69 -11.25
N VAL A 34 -3.03 -0.01 -10.42
CA VAL A 34 -2.58 -1.37 -10.68
C VAL A 34 -2.97 -2.27 -9.51
N GLU A 35 -3.73 -3.32 -9.80
CA GLU A 35 -4.25 -4.27 -8.82
C GLU A 35 -3.79 -5.68 -9.20
N VAL A 36 -2.89 -6.25 -8.42
CA VAL A 36 -2.38 -7.60 -8.64
C VAL A 36 -2.21 -8.26 -7.29
N LEU A 37 -3.00 -9.28 -7.00
CA LEU A 37 -3.08 -9.93 -5.68
C LEU A 37 -1.89 -10.86 -5.40
N VAL A 38 -0.69 -10.29 -5.40
CA VAL A 38 0.57 -11.01 -5.19
C VAL A 38 1.39 -10.24 -4.17
N GLU A 39 1.69 -10.89 -3.04
CA GLU A 39 2.50 -10.30 -1.99
C GLU A 39 3.88 -9.87 -2.51
N GLY A 40 4.27 -8.64 -2.14
CA GLY A 40 5.50 -7.99 -2.56
C GLY A 40 5.37 -7.18 -3.84
N PHE A 41 4.25 -7.23 -4.55
CA PHE A 41 4.01 -6.46 -5.78
C PHE A 41 3.94 -4.95 -5.53
N GLU A 42 3.31 -4.53 -4.44
CA GLU A 42 3.20 -3.12 -4.03
C GLU A 42 4.58 -2.50 -3.79
N ARG A 43 5.55 -3.30 -3.34
CA ARG A 43 6.95 -2.90 -3.16
C ARG A 43 7.76 -2.98 -4.45
N ALA A 44 7.56 -4.02 -5.26
CA ALA A 44 8.40 -4.31 -6.41
C ALA A 44 8.12 -3.40 -7.62
N LEU A 45 6.86 -3.03 -7.86
CA LEU A 45 6.50 -2.22 -9.03
C LEU A 45 7.09 -0.80 -8.97
N PRO A 46 7.03 -0.05 -7.85
CA PRO A 46 7.70 1.25 -7.74
C PRO A 46 9.22 1.17 -7.96
N GLN A 47 9.88 0.13 -7.42
CA GLN A 47 11.31 -0.09 -7.64
C GLN A 47 11.64 -0.33 -9.12
N LEU A 48 10.75 -1.04 -9.83
CA LEU A 48 10.86 -1.21 -11.28
C LEU A 48 10.71 0.13 -12.02
N VAL A 49 9.81 1.01 -11.56
CA VAL A 49 9.61 2.34 -12.15
C VAL A 49 10.82 3.24 -11.96
N GLU A 50 11.48 3.16 -10.80
CA GLU A 50 12.72 3.90 -10.53
C GLU A 50 13.92 3.38 -11.36
N ALA A 51 13.86 2.13 -11.83
CA ALA A 51 14.88 1.54 -12.69
C ALA A 51 14.86 2.17 -14.11
N THR A 52 15.84 3.03 -14.37
CA THR A 52 15.93 3.86 -15.59
C THR A 52 15.99 3.08 -16.90
N ALA A 53 16.42 1.81 -16.88
CA ALA A 53 16.48 0.96 -18.06
C ALA A 53 15.09 0.49 -18.56
N PHE A 54 14.07 0.53 -17.71
CA PHE A 54 12.72 0.02 -18.02
C PHE A 54 11.71 1.12 -18.31
N MET A 55 11.85 2.31 -17.70
CA MET A 55 10.85 3.37 -17.82
C MET A 55 11.17 4.41 -18.90
N PRO A 56 10.25 4.68 -19.84
CA PRO A 56 10.42 5.74 -20.81
C PRO A 56 10.28 7.11 -20.13
N PHE A 57 11.01 8.12 -20.61
CA PHE A 57 10.97 9.50 -20.09
C PHE A 57 11.50 9.68 -18.65
N GLY A 58 12.24 8.68 -18.16
CA GLY A 58 12.97 8.73 -16.88
C GLY A 58 14.28 9.53 -16.94
N PRO A 59 14.98 9.70 -15.80
CA PRO A 59 14.79 8.97 -14.53
C PRO A 59 13.58 9.40 -13.69
N TYR A 60 12.98 8.44 -12.97
CA TYR A 60 11.86 8.66 -12.04
C TYR A 60 12.30 8.52 -10.58
N VAL A 61 11.57 9.16 -9.66
CA VAL A 61 11.68 8.97 -8.20
C VAL A 61 10.29 8.81 -7.62
N GLY A 62 10.09 7.75 -6.85
CA GLY A 62 8.87 7.53 -6.10
C GLY A 62 8.82 8.43 -4.88
N MET A 63 7.68 9.07 -4.67
CA MET A 63 7.36 9.72 -3.39
C MET A 63 6.12 9.07 -2.81
N ALA A 64 6.28 8.45 -1.63
CA ALA A 64 5.13 7.94 -0.90
C ALA A 64 4.23 9.10 -0.45
N ALA A 65 2.93 8.86 -0.55
CA ALA A 65 1.88 9.83 -0.28
C ALA A 65 1.90 10.42 1.15
N ASP A 66 2.42 9.68 2.13
CA ASP A 66 2.46 10.05 3.54
C ASP A 66 3.49 11.13 3.90
N PHE A 67 4.45 11.44 3.04
CA PHE A 67 5.49 12.44 3.32
C PHE A 67 5.01 13.89 3.09
N THR A 68 5.33 14.76 4.07
CA THR A 68 5.17 16.20 3.96
C THR A 68 6.07 16.78 2.86
N PHE A 69 5.45 17.37 1.85
CA PHE A 69 6.06 17.98 0.67
C PHE A 69 7.23 18.93 1.00
N VAL A 70 8.40 18.67 0.39
CA VAL A 70 9.50 19.63 0.27
C VAL A 70 9.87 19.70 -1.21
N ASP A 71 9.26 20.64 -1.93
CA ASP A 71 9.13 20.68 -3.40
C ASP A 71 10.46 20.63 -4.20
N GLU A 72 11.61 20.98 -3.61
CA GLU A 72 12.86 21.13 -4.36
C GLU A 72 13.84 19.97 -4.19
N ILE A 73 13.78 19.24 -3.08
CA ILE A 73 14.80 18.22 -2.74
C ILE A 73 14.62 16.95 -3.58
N TRP A 74 13.38 16.57 -3.86
CA TRP A 74 13.06 15.27 -4.49
C TRP A 74 13.17 15.27 -6.01
N ARG A 75 13.09 16.46 -6.63
CA ARG A 75 13.38 16.61 -8.05
C ARG A 75 14.87 16.52 -8.33
N TRP A 76 15.72 16.75 -7.33
CA TRP A 76 17.17 16.80 -7.45
C TRP A 76 17.81 15.67 -6.64
N VAL A 77 17.82 14.48 -7.23
CA VAL A 77 18.41 13.28 -6.62
C VAL A 77 19.63 12.90 -7.45
N GLU A 78 20.78 12.72 -6.79
CA GLU A 78 22.07 12.35 -7.41
C GLU A 78 22.58 13.36 -8.46
N GLY A 79 22.18 14.63 -8.37
CA GLY A 79 22.64 15.68 -9.28
C GLY A 79 21.87 15.78 -10.60
N GLU A 80 20.81 14.98 -10.77
CA GLU A 80 19.94 15.00 -11.95
C GLU A 80 18.51 15.41 -11.62
N THR A 81 17.82 16.02 -12.59
CA THR A 81 16.39 16.32 -12.47
C THR A 81 15.58 15.06 -12.75
N LYS A 82 15.03 14.43 -11.71
CA LYS A 82 14.17 13.23 -11.84
C LYS A 82 12.69 13.62 -11.86
N ARG A 83 11.87 12.87 -12.61
CA ARG A 83 10.41 13.01 -12.60
C ARG A 83 9.85 12.34 -11.34
N VAL A 84 9.18 13.12 -10.50
CA VAL A 84 8.52 12.59 -9.32
C VAL A 84 7.22 11.90 -9.72
N PHE A 85 7.01 10.66 -9.29
CA PHE A 85 5.68 10.04 -9.31
C PHE A 85 5.19 9.85 -7.87
N LEU A 86 3.90 10.09 -7.66
CA LEU A 86 3.28 9.90 -6.36
C LEU A 86 2.90 8.43 -6.22
N GLN A 87 3.48 7.73 -5.25
CA GLN A 87 3.10 6.38 -4.87
C GLN A 87 2.04 6.45 -3.76
N ILE A 88 0.92 5.81 -3.98
CA ILE A 88 -0.12 5.66 -2.96
C ILE A 88 -0.04 4.24 -2.41
N PRO A 89 0.44 4.06 -1.15
CA PRO A 89 0.36 2.77 -0.52
C PRO A 89 -1.11 2.42 -0.26
N VAL A 90 -1.48 1.18 -0.58
CA VAL A 90 -2.84 0.67 -0.48
C VAL A 90 -2.99 -0.27 0.72
N ALA A 91 -1.88 -0.85 1.22
CA ALA A 91 -1.86 -1.61 2.46
C ALA A 91 -2.50 -0.85 3.65
N ARG A 92 -3.33 -1.55 4.45
CA ARG A 92 -4.23 -0.93 5.44
C ARG A 92 -3.54 -0.13 6.54
N THR A 93 -2.28 -0.45 6.87
CA THR A 93 -1.52 0.23 7.94
C THR A 93 -1.16 1.66 7.57
N ASP A 94 -0.93 1.91 6.29
CA ASP A 94 -0.34 3.17 5.80
C ASP A 94 -1.27 3.92 4.83
N ARG A 95 -2.54 3.51 4.75
CA ARG A 95 -3.52 4.13 3.85
C ARG A 95 -3.77 5.60 4.24
N PRO A 96 -3.52 6.57 3.34
CA PRO A 96 -3.78 7.98 3.65
C PRO A 96 -5.27 8.24 3.91
N SER A 97 -5.57 9.17 4.82
CA SER A 97 -6.93 9.66 5.02
C SER A 97 -7.50 10.27 3.72
N ARG A 98 -8.82 10.25 3.52
CA ARG A 98 -9.47 10.82 2.32
C ARG A 98 -9.10 12.29 2.05
N SER A 99 -8.89 13.09 3.10
CA SER A 99 -8.48 14.49 2.98
C SER A 99 -6.99 14.62 2.61
N SER A 100 -6.12 13.78 3.16
CA SER A 100 -4.71 13.68 2.77
C SER A 100 -4.57 13.24 1.31
N MET A 101 -5.28 12.18 0.92
CA MET A 101 -5.32 11.67 -0.45
C MET A 101 -5.72 12.74 -1.45
N ARG A 102 -6.82 13.46 -1.17
CA ARG A 102 -7.29 14.56 -2.02
C ARG A 102 -6.24 15.66 -2.15
N ARG A 103 -5.55 16.01 -1.07
CA ARG A 103 -4.47 17.01 -1.10
C ARG A 103 -3.30 16.55 -1.96
N GLN A 104 -2.91 15.28 -1.86
CA GLN A 104 -1.80 14.71 -2.64
C GLN A 104 -2.13 14.63 -4.12
N LEU A 105 -3.35 14.22 -4.48
CA LEU A 105 -3.82 14.23 -5.86
C LEU A 105 -3.83 15.64 -6.46
N LEU A 106 -4.33 16.62 -5.70
CA LEU A 106 -4.30 18.02 -6.14
C LEU A 106 -2.87 18.53 -6.35
N TRP A 107 -1.92 18.13 -5.49
CA TRP A 107 -0.51 18.46 -5.68
C TRP A 107 0.06 17.82 -6.94
N ALA A 108 -0.19 16.52 -7.16
CA ALA A 108 0.31 15.79 -8.32
C ALA A 108 -0.21 16.42 -9.63
N VAL A 109 -1.50 16.76 -9.67
CA VAL A 109 -2.11 17.49 -10.80
C VAL A 109 -1.49 18.86 -11.00
N ALA A 110 -1.31 19.65 -9.92
CA ALA A 110 -0.71 20.98 -10.02
C ALA A 110 0.73 20.97 -10.55
N HIS A 111 1.48 19.90 -10.29
CA HIS A 111 2.88 19.75 -10.70
C HIS A 111 3.08 18.90 -11.95
N GLY A 112 2.00 18.37 -12.54
CA GLY A 112 2.07 17.47 -13.70
C GLY A 112 2.73 16.12 -13.38
N SER A 113 2.82 15.74 -12.11
CA SER A 113 3.46 14.52 -11.62
C SER A 113 2.51 13.33 -11.79
N PRO A 114 2.92 12.24 -12.45
CA PRO A 114 2.07 11.05 -12.54
C PRO A 114 1.82 10.44 -11.16
N VAL A 115 0.68 9.78 -11.02
CA VAL A 115 0.25 9.10 -9.80
C VAL A 115 0.18 7.61 -10.07
N LEU A 116 0.76 6.80 -9.19
CA LEU A 116 0.73 5.35 -9.25
C LEU A 116 0.15 4.82 -7.92
N ALA A 117 -1.03 4.22 -8.01
CA ALA A 117 -1.59 3.42 -6.92
C ALA A 117 -1.39 1.94 -7.24
N VAL A 118 -0.82 1.20 -6.30
CA VAL A 118 -0.55 -0.23 -6.45
C VAL A 118 -1.22 -0.95 -5.29
N SER A 119 -2.09 -1.91 -5.60
CA SER A 119 -2.71 -2.78 -4.59
C SER A 119 -2.27 -4.21 -4.80
N GLU A 120 -1.78 -4.85 -3.74
CA GLU A 120 -1.62 -6.30 -3.67
C GLU A 120 -2.68 -7.01 -2.83
N THR A 121 -3.67 -6.27 -2.31
CA THR A 121 -4.70 -6.78 -1.41
C THR A 121 -6.09 -6.77 -2.05
N ASP A 122 -6.98 -7.60 -1.51
CA ASP A 122 -8.40 -7.70 -1.88
C ASP A 122 -9.21 -6.42 -1.64
N GLN A 123 -8.64 -5.46 -0.91
CA GLN A 123 -9.27 -4.18 -0.60
C GLN A 123 -9.26 -3.21 -1.80
N GLY A 124 -8.44 -3.49 -2.82
CA GLY A 124 -8.34 -2.69 -4.04
C GLY A 124 -7.82 -1.26 -3.82
N VAL A 125 -7.70 -0.50 -4.91
CA VAL A 125 -7.27 0.90 -4.83
C VAL A 125 -8.35 1.77 -4.17
N PRO A 126 -7.98 2.90 -3.53
CA PRO A 126 -8.96 3.84 -2.97
C PRO A 126 -9.96 4.38 -4.01
N ASP A 127 -11.25 4.50 -3.62
CA ASP A 127 -12.33 4.99 -4.50
C ASP A 127 -11.98 6.29 -5.24
N GLN A 128 -11.26 7.20 -4.57
CA GLN A 128 -10.86 8.47 -5.16
C GLN A 128 -9.92 8.28 -6.35
N ILE A 129 -9.04 7.29 -6.28
CA ILE A 129 -8.14 6.91 -7.38
C ILE A 129 -8.91 6.15 -8.43
N ASP A 130 -9.73 5.19 -8.02
CA ASP A 130 -10.53 4.37 -8.92
C ASP A 130 -11.40 5.23 -9.85
N LEU A 131 -12.04 6.27 -9.29
CA LEU A 131 -12.89 7.21 -10.04
C LEU A 131 -12.11 8.18 -10.95
N THR A 132 -10.82 8.38 -10.71
CA THR A 132 -10.01 9.37 -11.46
C THR A 132 -8.88 8.74 -12.27
N CYS A 133 -8.73 7.41 -12.26
CA CYS A 133 -7.66 6.75 -12.97
C CYS A 133 -7.83 6.89 -14.48
N ASP A 134 -6.73 7.20 -15.18
CA ASP A 134 -6.70 7.21 -16.64
C ASP A 134 -6.55 5.80 -17.20
N VAL A 135 -5.95 4.90 -16.42
CA VAL A 135 -5.80 3.48 -16.75
C VAL A 135 -5.87 2.64 -15.49
N ARG A 136 -6.58 1.51 -15.61
CA ARG A 136 -6.72 0.49 -14.60
C ARG A 136 -6.13 -0.80 -15.16
N LEU A 137 -5.19 -1.38 -14.42
CA LEU A 137 -4.57 -2.65 -14.70
C LEU A 137 -4.95 -3.61 -13.58
N SER A 138 -5.63 -4.70 -13.89
CA SER A 138 -6.03 -5.74 -12.96
C SER A 138 -5.55 -7.09 -13.47
N GLY A 139 -4.87 -7.84 -12.61
CA GLY A 139 -4.21 -9.09 -12.99
C GLY A 139 -4.50 -10.23 -12.01
N SER A 140 -4.56 -11.45 -12.54
CA SER A 140 -4.89 -12.69 -11.84
C SER A 140 -3.81 -13.15 -10.85
N GLY A 141 -2.58 -12.65 -11.00
CA GLY A 141 -1.47 -12.88 -10.08
C GLY A 141 -0.40 -13.82 -10.65
N ILE A 142 0.20 -14.66 -9.80
CA ILE A 142 1.18 -15.66 -10.22
C ILE A 142 0.42 -16.90 -10.72
N ASP A 143 0.62 -17.23 -12.00
CA ASP A 143 0.09 -18.44 -12.61
C ASP A 143 1.22 -19.33 -13.17
N THR A 144 0.85 -20.53 -13.65
CA THR A 144 1.81 -21.48 -14.21
C THR A 144 2.49 -20.95 -15.47
N ILE A 145 1.81 -20.09 -16.25
CA ILE A 145 2.38 -19.48 -17.46
C ILE A 145 3.51 -18.53 -17.08
N LEU A 146 3.27 -17.64 -16.11
CA LEU A 146 4.27 -16.72 -15.58
C LEU A 146 5.49 -17.46 -15.00
N ILE A 147 5.25 -18.55 -14.23
CA ILE A 147 6.34 -19.37 -13.69
C ILE A 147 7.16 -19.98 -14.83
N THR A 148 6.48 -20.53 -15.84
CA THR A 148 7.14 -21.11 -17.03
C THR A 148 7.99 -20.05 -17.72
N ASP A 149 7.43 -18.88 -18.07
CA ASP A 149 8.15 -17.79 -18.74
C ASP A 149 9.37 -17.32 -17.92
N LEU A 150 9.23 -17.25 -16.60
CA LEU A 150 10.31 -16.86 -15.71
C LEU A 150 11.43 -17.91 -15.70
N LEU A 151 11.09 -19.20 -15.67
CA LEU A 151 12.06 -20.29 -15.76
C LEU A 151 12.72 -20.31 -17.14
N GLU A 152 11.97 -20.10 -18.22
CA GLU A 152 12.51 -20.06 -19.59
C GLU A 152 13.49 -18.91 -19.77
N ALA A 153 13.19 -17.73 -19.20
CA ALA A 153 14.07 -16.58 -19.24
C ALA A 153 15.40 -16.79 -18.47
N VAL A 154 15.45 -17.69 -17.48
CA VAL A 154 16.68 -18.00 -16.72
C VAL A 154 17.42 -19.22 -17.24
N TYR A 155 16.71 -20.28 -17.63
CA TYR A 155 17.26 -21.61 -17.95
C TYR A 155 17.16 -22.00 -19.44
N GLY A 156 16.43 -21.22 -20.22
CA GLY A 156 16.15 -21.48 -21.64
C GLY A 156 14.95 -22.41 -21.85
N SER A 157 14.10 -22.06 -22.82
CA SER A 157 12.85 -22.77 -23.16
C SER A 157 13.03 -24.26 -23.46
N GLY A 158 14.13 -24.62 -24.14
CA GLY A 158 14.43 -26.02 -24.47
C GLY A 158 14.58 -26.91 -23.24
N THR A 159 15.15 -26.41 -22.14
CA THR A 159 15.34 -27.19 -20.90
C THR A 159 14.04 -27.28 -20.10
N VAL A 160 13.30 -26.17 -20.03
CA VAL A 160 12.05 -26.05 -19.26
C VAL A 160 10.95 -26.95 -19.82
N SER A 161 10.86 -27.07 -21.15
CA SER A 161 9.86 -27.91 -21.83
C SER A 161 9.87 -29.38 -21.37
N TYR A 162 11.03 -29.94 -21.03
CA TYR A 162 11.14 -31.33 -20.53
C TYR A 162 10.51 -31.54 -19.15
N HIS A 163 10.31 -30.46 -18.40
CA HIS A 163 9.81 -30.48 -17.02
C HIS A 163 8.43 -29.83 -16.89
N ALA A 164 7.71 -29.61 -18.00
CA ALA A 164 6.39 -28.98 -18.02
C ALA A 164 5.39 -29.66 -17.07
N GLY A 165 5.45 -30.99 -16.92
CA GLY A 165 4.60 -31.72 -15.96
C GLY A 165 4.86 -31.31 -14.52
N SER A 166 6.12 -31.26 -14.09
CA SER A 166 6.50 -30.84 -12.74
C SER A 166 6.19 -29.37 -12.47
N ILE A 167 6.28 -28.51 -13.49
CA ILE A 167 5.94 -27.09 -13.37
C ILE A 167 4.42 -26.91 -13.21
N ALA A 168 3.62 -27.72 -13.92
CA ALA A 168 2.16 -27.69 -13.81
C ALA A 168 1.61 -28.17 -12.46
N GLU A 169 2.41 -28.92 -11.69
CA GLU A 169 2.05 -29.37 -10.34
C GLU A 169 2.28 -28.30 -9.26
N ILE A 170 3.02 -27.23 -9.57
CA ILE A 170 3.28 -26.14 -8.62
C ILE A 170 1.98 -25.35 -8.38
N ASP A 171 1.59 -25.21 -7.10
CA ASP A 171 0.53 -24.29 -6.70
C ASP A 171 1.00 -22.84 -6.80
N ALA A 172 0.82 -22.27 -8.00
CA ALA A 172 1.24 -20.91 -8.32
C ALA A 172 0.57 -19.85 -7.42
N GLY A 173 -0.67 -20.07 -6.99
CA GLY A 173 -1.44 -19.11 -6.17
C GLY A 173 -0.98 -19.04 -4.70
N ALA A 174 -0.17 -19.99 -4.26
CA ALA A 174 0.45 -19.96 -2.93
C ALA A 174 1.77 -19.17 -2.89
N LEU A 175 2.35 -18.83 -4.04
CA LEU A 175 3.65 -18.16 -4.13
C LEU A 175 3.55 -16.65 -4.00
N THR A 176 4.63 -16.04 -3.53
CA THR A 176 4.85 -14.58 -3.49
C THR A 176 5.93 -14.15 -4.48
N LEU A 177 6.08 -12.84 -4.73
CA LEU A 177 7.19 -12.36 -5.57
C LEU A 177 8.57 -12.67 -4.95
N ASP A 178 8.67 -12.66 -3.63
CA ASP A 178 9.92 -12.95 -2.92
C ASP A 178 10.29 -14.44 -3.08
N ASP A 179 9.31 -15.34 -3.05
CA ASP A 179 9.51 -16.77 -3.31
C ASP A 179 10.09 -17.00 -4.70
N LEU A 180 9.52 -16.35 -5.72
CA LEU A 180 10.04 -16.44 -7.09
C LEU A 180 11.49 -15.94 -7.17
N ALA A 181 11.82 -14.84 -6.51
CA ALA A 181 13.16 -14.26 -6.50
C ALA A 181 14.20 -15.14 -5.79
N ILE A 182 13.80 -15.83 -4.72
CA ILE A 182 14.69 -16.72 -3.94
C ILE A 182 14.85 -18.08 -4.63
N ALA A 183 13.77 -18.62 -5.19
CA ALA A 183 13.75 -19.95 -5.80
C ALA A 183 14.47 -19.97 -7.16
N ILE A 184 14.22 -18.97 -8.00
CA ILE A 184 14.71 -18.90 -9.38
C ILE A 184 15.93 -17.99 -9.44
N ARG A 185 17.11 -18.59 -9.57
CA ARG A 185 18.39 -17.87 -9.56
C ARG A 185 19.34 -18.40 -10.64
N PRO A 186 20.05 -17.50 -11.36
CA PRO A 186 21.16 -17.91 -12.21
C PRO A 186 22.18 -18.71 -11.40
N GLY A 187 22.60 -19.87 -11.93
CA GLY A 187 23.57 -20.77 -11.28
C GLY A 187 22.98 -21.84 -10.36
N ARG A 188 21.67 -21.82 -10.07
CA ARG A 188 20.97 -22.95 -9.44
C ARG A 188 20.44 -23.90 -10.53
N PRO A 189 20.55 -25.24 -10.38
CA PRO A 189 19.96 -26.17 -11.36
C PRO A 189 18.43 -26.03 -11.45
N LEU A 190 17.87 -26.16 -12.65
CA LEU A 190 16.42 -26.03 -12.91
C LEU A 190 15.56 -26.88 -11.97
N LEU A 191 15.84 -28.19 -11.88
CA LEU A 191 15.09 -29.09 -11.01
C LEU A 191 15.11 -28.64 -9.54
N ALA A 192 16.27 -28.20 -9.06
CA ALA A 192 16.39 -27.69 -7.69
C ALA A 192 15.58 -26.40 -7.48
N SER A 193 15.34 -25.61 -8.52
CA SER A 193 14.44 -24.44 -8.47
C SER A 193 12.98 -24.85 -8.48
N ILE A 194 12.59 -25.82 -9.32
CA ILE A 194 11.23 -26.40 -9.34
C ILE A 194 10.89 -26.99 -7.96
N ASP A 195 11.77 -27.80 -7.39
CA ASP A 195 11.58 -28.39 -6.05
C ASP A 195 11.43 -27.31 -4.97
N ALA A 196 12.16 -26.20 -5.09
CA ALA A 196 12.06 -25.09 -4.15
C ALA A 196 10.72 -24.36 -4.27
N LEU A 197 10.24 -24.13 -5.50
CA LEU A 197 8.96 -23.49 -5.74
C LEU A 197 7.83 -24.34 -5.16
N ALA A 198 7.84 -25.65 -5.43
CA ALA A 198 6.87 -26.57 -4.85
C ALA A 198 6.91 -26.54 -3.32
N GLY A 199 8.10 -26.63 -2.71
CA GLY A 199 8.24 -26.60 -1.26
C GLY A 199 7.82 -25.28 -0.60
N LEU A 200 8.06 -24.14 -1.26
CA LEU A 200 7.61 -22.83 -0.77
C LEU A 200 6.08 -22.68 -0.88
N ALA A 201 5.50 -23.15 -1.99
CA ALA A 201 4.05 -23.16 -2.18
C ALA A 201 3.35 -24.01 -1.10
N ASP A 202 3.87 -25.21 -0.82
CA ASP A 202 3.36 -26.08 0.25
C ASP A 202 3.47 -25.41 1.63
N HIS A 203 4.61 -24.80 1.93
CA HIS A 203 4.84 -24.11 3.21
C HIS A 203 3.87 -22.94 3.41
N ASN A 204 3.71 -22.09 2.38
CA ASN A 204 2.79 -20.94 2.44
C ASN A 204 1.33 -21.38 2.60
N ARG A 205 0.96 -22.53 2.01
CA ARG A 205 -0.38 -23.11 2.16
C ARG A 205 -0.64 -23.54 3.61
N GLU A 206 0.32 -24.24 4.22
CA GLU A 206 0.24 -24.68 5.61
C GLU A 206 0.14 -23.51 6.59
N ASP A 207 0.91 -22.45 6.37
CA ASP A 207 0.86 -21.25 7.21
C ASP A 207 -0.51 -20.54 7.12
N ARG A 208 -1.05 -20.39 5.90
CA ARG A 208 -2.39 -19.81 5.69
C ARG A 208 -3.51 -20.65 6.31
N ASP A 209 -3.39 -21.98 6.27
CA ASP A 209 -4.38 -22.89 6.88
C ASP A 209 -4.29 -22.85 8.42
N GLY A 210 -3.08 -22.77 8.98
CA GLY A 210 -2.84 -22.67 10.42
C GLY A 210 -3.33 -21.36 11.05
N GLU A 211 -3.28 -20.24 10.31
CA GLU A 211 -3.83 -18.95 10.78
C GLU A 211 -5.36 -18.97 10.88
N LYS A 212 -6.05 -19.56 9.89
CA LYS A 212 -7.52 -19.70 9.90
C LYS A 212 -8.01 -20.56 11.08
N GLU A 213 -7.27 -21.61 11.47
CA GLU A 213 -7.62 -22.46 12.61
C GLU A 213 -7.40 -21.74 13.97
N ARG A 214 -6.38 -20.89 14.07
CA ARG A 214 -6.14 -20.06 15.27
C ARG A 214 -7.21 -18.99 15.46
N ASP A 215 -7.66 -18.33 14.39
CA ASP A 215 -8.72 -17.32 14.48
C ASP A 215 -10.10 -17.92 14.79
N THR A 216 -10.39 -19.11 14.27
CA THR A 216 -11.64 -19.84 14.59
C THR A 216 -11.64 -20.37 16.03
N THR A 217 -10.52 -20.88 16.54
CA THR A 217 -10.42 -21.33 17.94
C THR A 217 -10.35 -20.18 18.95
N ALA A 218 -9.76 -19.04 18.59
CA ALA A 218 -9.78 -17.82 19.41
C ALA A 218 -11.19 -17.18 19.45
N SER A 219 -11.93 -17.17 18.33
CA SER A 219 -13.33 -16.72 18.30
C SER A 219 -14.26 -17.66 19.08
N ALA A 220 -14.05 -18.98 19.03
CA ALA A 220 -14.84 -19.94 19.79
C ALA A 220 -14.66 -19.79 21.32
N ARG A 221 -13.47 -19.38 21.79
CA ARG A 221 -13.23 -19.14 23.23
C ARG A 221 -13.83 -17.85 23.77
N ARG A 222 -14.21 -16.88 22.92
CA ARG A 222 -14.86 -15.63 23.38
C ARG A 222 -16.38 -15.73 23.54
N LEU A 223 -17.03 -16.77 23.01
CA LEU A 223 -18.48 -16.96 23.12
C LEU A 223 -18.92 -17.77 24.36
N ILE A 224 -17.99 -18.30 25.16
CA ILE A 224 -18.29 -19.06 26.40
C ILE A 224 -17.89 -18.24 27.64
N MET A 225 -18.25 -16.96 27.70
CA MET A 225 -18.26 -16.18 28.96
C MET A 225 -19.20 -14.98 28.84
N GLN A 226 -20.47 -15.20 28.47
CA GLN A 226 -21.52 -14.20 28.70
C GLN A 226 -22.80 -14.85 29.27
N SER A 227 -22.91 -14.70 30.60
CA SER A 227 -24.13 -14.53 31.40
C SER A 227 -24.96 -15.79 31.72
N PRO A 228 -25.45 -15.94 32.98
CA PRO A 228 -26.62 -15.15 33.38
C PRO A 228 -26.66 -14.76 34.87
N THR A 229 -26.74 -13.46 35.18
CA THR A 229 -27.46 -12.99 36.39
C THR A 229 -27.86 -11.53 36.23
N ASP A 230 -28.91 -11.29 35.43
CA ASP A 230 -29.76 -10.10 35.56
C ASP A 230 -31.08 -10.54 36.21
N ARG A 231 -31.16 -10.41 37.55
CA ARG A 231 -32.45 -10.50 38.27
C ARG A 231 -32.40 -9.83 39.64
N ALA A 232 -32.54 -8.50 39.66
CA ALA A 232 -32.96 -7.63 40.78
C ALA A 232 -32.55 -6.20 40.40
N ARG A 233 -33.35 -5.13 40.37
CA ARG A 233 -34.64 -4.78 40.94
C ARG A 233 -35.17 -3.59 40.12
N GLN A 234 -36.37 -3.69 39.58
CA GLN A 234 -37.21 -2.54 39.29
C GLN A 234 -38.52 -2.75 40.03
N THR A 235 -38.77 -1.94 41.06
CA THR A 235 -40.10 -1.47 41.52
C THR A 235 -39.92 -0.64 42.79
N SER A 236 -40.08 0.67 42.69
CA SER A 236 -40.98 1.46 43.55
C SER A 236 -40.89 2.95 43.19
N GLN A 237 -41.98 3.47 42.62
CA GLN A 237 -42.47 4.85 42.79
C GLN A 237 -42.47 5.21 44.29
N GLU A 238 -42.34 6.46 44.73
CA GLU A 238 -43.36 7.52 44.62
C GLU A 238 -42.84 8.88 45.18
N ARG A 239 -43.59 9.94 44.84
CA ARG A 239 -43.48 11.41 45.03
C ARG A 239 -43.24 11.86 46.49
N THR A 240 -42.72 13.04 46.84
CA THR A 240 -43.24 14.45 46.73
C THR A 240 -42.15 15.43 47.23
N ALA A 241 -41.78 16.53 46.56
CA ALA A 241 -42.30 17.92 46.62
C ALA A 241 -42.00 18.75 47.90
N ASP A 242 -41.55 20.00 47.66
CA ASP A 242 -41.39 21.20 48.52
C ASP A 242 -40.29 21.19 49.62
N GLY A 243 -39.50 22.23 49.85
CA GLY A 243 -39.41 23.59 49.30
C GLY A 243 -38.35 24.42 50.06
N ASP A 244 -37.93 25.51 49.40
CA ASP A 244 -37.48 26.81 49.94
C ASP A 244 -36.12 27.11 50.61
N ALA A 245 -35.67 28.32 50.21
CA ALA A 245 -34.80 29.32 50.86
C ALA A 245 -33.27 29.13 50.77
N LEU A 246 -32.57 29.96 49.96
CA LEU A 246 -31.95 31.27 50.32
C LEU A 246 -30.79 31.08 51.34
N SER A 247 -29.57 31.60 51.20
CA SER A 247 -29.08 32.87 50.64
C SER A 247 -27.55 32.96 50.82
N SER A 248 -26.89 33.77 49.98
CA SER A 248 -25.73 34.66 50.27
C SER A 248 -24.42 34.02 50.80
N SER A 249 -23.20 34.52 50.64
CA SER A 249 -22.60 35.80 50.23
C SER A 249 -21.09 35.51 50.08
N THR A 250 -20.43 35.99 49.04
CA THR A 250 -19.48 37.14 49.09
C THR A 250 -18.25 36.93 50.00
N ASP A 251 -17.05 36.84 49.41
CA ASP A 251 -16.01 37.89 49.47
C ASP A 251 -14.69 37.35 48.84
N LYS A 252 -14.11 37.97 47.80
CA LYS A 252 -13.34 39.24 47.74
C LYS A 252 -11.88 39.10 48.24
N ARG A 253 -10.92 39.33 47.31
CA ARG A 253 -9.80 40.32 47.36
C ARG A 253 -8.57 39.78 46.58
N LYS A 254 -8.09 40.47 45.52
CA LYS A 254 -7.26 41.72 45.47
C LYS A 254 -5.78 41.40 45.76
N GLY A 255 -4.74 41.88 45.07
CA GLY A 255 -4.51 42.71 43.88
C GLY A 255 -3.09 42.35 43.36
N GLY A 256 -2.46 42.93 42.35
CA GLY A 256 -2.63 44.20 41.63
C GLY A 256 -1.24 44.84 41.41
N SER A 257 -0.87 45.11 40.13
CA SER A 257 0.08 46.13 39.63
C SER A 257 1.57 45.99 40.02
N LYS A 258 2.60 46.49 39.33
CA LYS A 258 2.90 47.48 38.25
C LYS A 258 4.35 47.13 37.83
N GLY A 259 4.80 47.12 36.57
CA GLY A 259 4.97 48.26 35.67
C GLY A 259 6.42 48.78 35.68
N SER A 260 7.14 48.74 34.56
CA SER A 260 8.16 49.74 34.17
C SER A 260 8.65 49.55 32.74
N LYS A 261 8.64 50.66 31.99
CA LYS A 261 9.18 50.89 30.64
C LYS A 261 10.72 51.06 30.65
N ARG A 262 11.34 50.87 29.47
CA ARG A 262 12.44 51.66 28.83
C ARG A 262 12.81 50.90 27.53
N GLN A 263 12.44 51.33 26.33
CA GLN A 263 13.00 52.40 25.49
C GLN A 263 14.51 52.29 25.26
N GLY A 264 14.88 51.99 24.01
CA GLY A 264 16.27 52.05 23.51
C GLY A 264 16.47 51.26 22.21
N ASP A 265 16.12 51.86 21.07
CA ASP A 265 16.80 51.61 19.78
C ASP A 265 18.20 52.27 19.84
N PRO A 266 19.26 51.74 19.17
CA PRO A 266 19.36 51.92 17.72
C PRO A 266 20.10 50.82 16.90
N ILE A 267 19.68 50.72 15.64
CA ILE A 267 20.48 50.74 14.39
C ILE A 267 21.90 50.17 14.45
N TRP A 268 22.18 49.12 13.65
CA TRP A 268 23.32 49.07 12.72
C TRP A 268 22.97 48.22 11.48
N ARG A 269 23.17 48.84 10.31
CA ARG A 269 23.28 48.18 9.01
C ARG A 269 24.70 47.60 8.85
N CYS A 270 24.80 46.44 8.23
CA CYS A 270 25.62 46.14 7.04
C CYS A 270 25.18 44.79 6.50
#